data_AF-A0AAN8IC31-F1
#
_entry.id   AF-A0AAN8IC31-F1
#
_cell.length_a   1.000
_cell.length_b   1.000
_cell.length_c   1.000
_cell.angle_alpha   90.00
_cell.angle_beta   90.00
_cell.angle_gamma   90.00
#
_symmetry.space_group_name_H-M   'P 1'
#
loop_
_entity.id
_entity.type
_entity.pdbx_description
1 polymer ?
#
loop_
_entity_poly.entity_id
_entity_poly.type
_entity_poly.pdbx_seq_one_letter_code
_entity_poly.pdbx_strand_id
1 'polypeptide(L)'
;MEPPSYPYGDTRQRSSSSSGLGTSASAAPPPKADPPPFDFQSQLGHMVWEAGTKQVQDTFKSYGRIDIFRPYFDVEPSQVRIRLLRSFVPRRPSQMVTSPDLYGPMMVVLTMVALLLFNMKSSGYVVPNGTLMGTSFFACFGSWLSLSGLLYVLCFLFGAEIPMLQLVSVFGYSMTSHCLVLLLTSIYHTSHDHLYFFILVGIFCIPSAIRMGLLVCIHARIPSHRLVLVGAAIALHTALIFYLHFGFHVMLEEIDQIIDGTEKGIENAVKGSLTLEA
;
A
#
# COMPACT_ATOMS: atom_id res chain seq x y z
N MET A 1 11.98 -16.96 -68.71
CA MET A 1 10.58 -16.52 -68.86
C MET A 1 10.33 -15.45 -67.83
N GLU A 2 10.10 -14.24 -68.34
CA GLU A 2 9.72 -13.01 -67.64
C GLU A 2 8.16 -12.89 -67.62
N PRO A 3 7.53 -11.81 -67.13
CA PRO A 3 6.45 -11.80 -66.13
C PRO A 3 5.05 -11.51 -66.75
N PRO A 4 4.07 -11.01 -65.97
CA PRO A 4 3.76 -9.58 -66.09
C PRO A 4 3.35 -8.88 -64.78
N SER A 5 3.01 -7.60 -64.94
CA SER A 5 3.28 -6.45 -64.08
C SER A 5 2.02 -5.63 -63.75
N TYR A 6 2.08 -4.83 -62.66
CA TYR A 6 1.33 -3.59 -62.33
C TYR A 6 -0.18 -3.67 -61.96
N PRO A 7 -0.82 -2.62 -61.35
CA PRO A 7 -0.32 -1.27 -61.00
C PRO A 7 -0.64 -0.73 -59.56
N TYR A 8 0.01 0.42 -59.33
CA TYR A 8 -0.05 1.46 -58.30
C TYR A 8 -1.41 2.20 -58.19
N GLY A 9 -1.69 2.86 -57.06
CA GLY A 9 -2.86 3.75 -56.92
C GLY A 9 -2.87 4.64 -55.68
N ASP A 10 -2.29 5.84 -55.83
CA ASP A 10 -2.45 7.00 -54.95
C ASP A 10 -3.92 7.38 -54.72
N THR A 11 -4.27 7.80 -53.50
CA THR A 11 -5.54 8.50 -53.24
C THR A 11 -5.27 9.89 -52.69
N ARG A 12 -5.21 10.88 -53.60
CA ARG A 12 -5.29 12.31 -53.28
C ARG A 12 -6.31 13.00 -54.20
N GLN A 13 -7.17 13.81 -53.56
CA GLN A 13 -7.97 14.93 -54.08
C GLN A 13 -9.28 14.70 -54.85
N ARG A 14 -10.38 15.21 -54.26
CA ARG A 14 -11.33 16.16 -54.89
C ARG A 14 -12.23 16.75 -53.79
N SER A 15 -12.07 17.96 -53.24
CA SER A 15 -12.38 19.30 -53.80
C SER A 15 -13.59 19.35 -54.73
N SER A 16 -14.79 19.34 -54.13
CA SER A 16 -16.04 19.76 -54.77
C SER A 16 -16.30 21.24 -54.50
N SER A 17 -15.83 22.10 -55.40
CA SER A 17 -16.26 23.48 -55.54
C SER A 17 -17.55 23.52 -56.37
N SER A 18 -18.68 23.78 -55.72
CA SER A 18 -19.95 24.08 -56.39
C SER A 18 -20.08 25.60 -56.58
N SER A 19 -19.81 26.06 -57.79
CA SER A 19 -20.14 27.42 -58.25
C SER A 19 -21.50 27.39 -58.94
N GLY A 20 -22.51 27.92 -58.27
CA GLY A 20 -23.86 28.15 -58.79
C GLY A 20 -24.23 29.62 -58.60
N LEU A 21 -24.52 30.29 -59.72
CA LEU A 21 -24.82 31.70 -59.90
C LEU A 21 -26.33 31.95 -59.68
N GLY A 22 -26.73 33.00 -58.93
CA GLY A 22 -28.14 33.36 -58.78
C GLY A 22 -28.43 34.60 -57.92
N THR A 23 -28.52 35.76 -58.58
CA THR A 23 -29.47 36.89 -58.39
C THR A 23 -29.72 37.52 -56.99
N SER A 24 -29.29 38.78 -56.88
CA SER A 24 -30.04 40.00 -56.49
C SER A 24 -30.99 39.98 -55.27
N ALA A 25 -30.66 40.74 -54.21
CA ALA A 25 -31.41 41.91 -53.73
C ALA A 25 -30.97 42.40 -52.32
N SER A 26 -30.91 43.73 -52.19
CA SER A 26 -30.85 44.63 -51.02
C SER A 26 -30.97 44.08 -49.59
N ALA A 27 -30.05 44.50 -48.70
CA ALA A 27 -30.32 45.37 -47.54
C ALA A 27 -29.05 45.60 -46.70
N ALA A 28 -28.86 46.83 -46.20
CA ALA A 28 -27.73 47.26 -45.37
C ALA A 28 -27.66 46.55 -44.00
N PRO A 29 -26.48 46.47 -43.34
CA PRO A 29 -26.35 45.86 -42.02
C PRO A 29 -26.83 46.80 -40.89
N PRO A 30 -27.52 46.29 -39.83
CA PRO A 30 -27.79 47.05 -38.60
C PRO A 30 -26.51 47.17 -37.73
N PRO A 31 -26.48 48.11 -36.75
CA PRO A 31 -25.23 48.67 -36.21
C PRO A 31 -24.49 47.70 -35.28
N LYS A 32 -23.16 47.86 -35.24
CA LYS A 32 -22.25 47.17 -34.32
C LYS A 32 -22.65 47.46 -32.88
N ALA A 33 -23.03 46.42 -32.14
CA ALA A 33 -23.03 46.46 -30.69
C ALA A 33 -21.57 46.41 -30.21
N ASP A 34 -21.22 47.31 -29.30
CA ASP A 34 -19.90 47.37 -28.68
C ASP A 34 -19.54 46.01 -28.06
N PRO A 35 -18.29 45.51 -28.21
CA PRO A 35 -17.89 44.31 -27.51
C PRO A 35 -17.91 44.58 -25.99
N PRO A 36 -18.49 43.68 -25.17
CA PRO A 36 -18.43 43.80 -23.71
C PRO A 36 -16.96 43.82 -23.24
N PRO A 37 -16.68 44.41 -22.07
CA PRO A 37 -15.32 44.65 -21.61
C PRO A 37 -14.55 43.33 -21.58
N PHE A 38 -13.38 43.35 -22.19
CA PHE A 38 -12.44 42.23 -22.26
C PHE A 38 -12.03 41.85 -20.83
N ASP A 39 -12.75 40.90 -20.24
CA ASP A 39 -12.46 40.39 -18.91
C ASP A 39 -11.30 39.40 -18.98
N PHE A 40 -10.10 39.98 -19.10
CA PHE A 40 -8.83 39.26 -19.19
C PHE A 40 -8.66 38.27 -18.03
N GLN A 41 -9.23 38.57 -16.87
CA GLN A 41 -9.13 37.73 -15.68
C GLN A 41 -9.96 36.44 -15.80
N SER A 42 -11.15 36.49 -16.39
CA SER A 42 -11.94 35.28 -16.66
C SER A 42 -11.38 34.46 -17.81
N GLN A 43 -10.79 35.09 -18.83
CA GLN A 43 -10.07 34.37 -19.90
C GLN A 43 -8.80 33.67 -19.38
N LEU A 44 -8.02 34.33 -18.51
CA LEU A 44 -6.87 33.71 -17.85
C LEU A 44 -7.32 32.57 -16.92
N GLY A 45 -8.40 32.77 -16.17
CA GLY A 45 -8.99 31.72 -15.33
C GLY A 45 -9.44 30.50 -16.13
N HIS A 46 -10.11 30.72 -17.27
CA HIS A 46 -10.52 29.64 -18.18
C HIS A 46 -9.30 28.94 -18.80
N MET A 47 -8.26 29.68 -19.19
CA MET A 47 -7.04 29.12 -19.76
C MET A 47 -6.24 28.29 -18.74
N VAL A 48 -6.13 28.76 -17.49
CA VAL A 48 -5.48 28.02 -16.39
C VAL A 48 -6.32 26.81 -15.98
N TRP A 49 -7.65 26.94 -15.94
CA TRP A 49 -8.56 25.84 -15.65
C TRP A 49 -8.51 24.76 -16.74
N GLU A 50 -8.48 25.16 -18.00
CA GLU A 50 -8.42 24.27 -19.15
C GLU A 50 -7.03 23.61 -19.26
N ALA A 51 -5.95 24.36 -19.03
CA ALA A 51 -4.59 23.83 -18.96
C ALA A 51 -4.43 22.85 -17.78
N GLY A 52 -5.00 23.18 -16.61
CA GLY A 52 -5.01 22.30 -15.43
C GLY A 52 -5.85 21.04 -15.65
N THR A 53 -7.03 21.17 -16.23
CA THR A 53 -7.92 20.04 -16.56
C THR A 53 -7.28 19.12 -17.59
N LYS A 54 -6.59 19.69 -18.59
CA LYS A 54 -5.86 18.93 -19.61
C LYS A 54 -4.64 18.23 -19.03
N GLN A 55 -3.88 18.88 -18.14
CA GLN A 55 -2.76 18.24 -17.43
C GLN A 55 -3.24 17.11 -16.52
N VAL A 56 -4.38 17.29 -15.83
CA VAL A 56 -5.02 16.23 -15.03
C VAL A 56 -5.50 15.10 -15.94
N GLN A 57 -6.14 15.38 -17.08
CA GLN A 57 -6.57 14.35 -18.03
C GLN A 57 -5.41 13.60 -18.69
N ASP A 58 -4.33 14.27 -19.04
CA ASP A 58 -3.12 13.64 -19.61
C ASP A 58 -2.38 12.83 -18.55
N THR A 59 -2.39 13.31 -17.30
CA THR A 59 -1.92 12.55 -16.13
C THR A 59 -2.83 11.33 -15.92
N PHE A 60 -4.15 11.47 -15.94
CA PHE A 60 -5.11 10.36 -15.83
C PHE A 60 -5.05 9.38 -17.00
N LYS A 61 -4.73 9.82 -18.22
CA LYS A 61 -4.50 8.93 -19.38
C LYS A 61 -3.15 8.23 -19.30
N SER A 62 -2.11 8.90 -18.80
CA SER A 62 -0.80 8.31 -18.51
C SER A 62 -0.88 7.29 -17.36
N TYR A 63 -1.68 7.58 -16.34
CA TYR A 63 -2.10 6.69 -15.27
C TYR A 63 -3.24 5.74 -15.67
N GLY A 64 -3.88 5.91 -16.84
CA GLY A 64 -4.85 4.95 -17.42
C GLY A 64 -4.24 3.58 -17.71
N ARG A 65 -2.91 3.49 -17.56
CA ARG A 65 -2.14 2.29 -17.27
C ARG A 65 -2.30 1.80 -15.81
N ILE A 66 -3.45 1.96 -15.18
CA ILE A 66 -3.79 1.30 -13.90
C ILE A 66 -3.92 -0.22 -14.11
N ASP A 67 -4.07 -0.66 -15.37
CA ASP A 67 -3.82 -2.05 -15.78
C ASP A 67 -2.36 -2.50 -15.59
N ILE A 68 -1.42 -1.65 -15.13
CA ILE A 68 -0.07 -2.10 -14.76
C ILE A 68 -0.08 -2.96 -13.49
N PHE A 69 -1.03 -2.72 -12.57
CA PHE A 69 -1.15 -3.50 -11.35
C PHE A 69 -2.07 -4.70 -11.49
N ARG A 70 -2.98 -4.68 -12.48
CA ARG A 70 -3.94 -5.77 -12.71
C ARG A 70 -3.27 -7.14 -12.86
N PRO A 71 -2.15 -7.31 -13.59
CA PRO A 71 -1.41 -8.58 -13.62
C PRO A 71 -0.83 -9.03 -12.28
N TYR A 72 -0.56 -8.09 -11.36
CA TYR A 72 -0.04 -8.40 -10.01
C TYR A 72 -1.15 -8.70 -8.99
N PHE A 73 -2.40 -8.42 -9.35
CA PHE A 73 -3.59 -8.76 -8.57
C PHE A 73 -4.36 -9.97 -9.13
N ASP A 74 -4.13 -10.32 -10.40
CA ASP A 74 -4.71 -11.50 -11.07
C ASP A 74 -3.93 -12.78 -10.74
N VAL A 75 -3.89 -13.13 -9.45
CA VAL A 75 -3.20 -14.32 -8.94
C VAL A 75 -4.22 -15.28 -8.33
N GLU A 76 -4.14 -16.54 -8.74
CA GLU A 76 -5.05 -17.56 -8.24
C GLU A 76 -4.81 -17.87 -6.74
N PRO A 77 -5.86 -17.93 -5.89
CA PRO A 77 -5.72 -18.17 -4.46
C PRO A 77 -5.01 -19.48 -4.10
N SER A 78 -5.06 -20.49 -4.98
CA SER A 78 -4.33 -21.74 -4.85
C SER A 78 -2.81 -21.51 -4.82
N GLN A 79 -2.30 -20.61 -5.66
CA GLN A 79 -0.89 -20.25 -5.76
C GLN A 79 -0.43 -19.44 -4.55
N VAL A 80 -1.27 -18.54 -4.04
CA VAL A 80 -0.98 -17.74 -2.83
C VAL A 80 -0.74 -18.65 -1.62
N ARG A 81 -1.58 -19.68 -1.42
CA ARG A 81 -1.42 -20.65 -0.32
C ARG A 81 -0.09 -21.42 -0.39
N ILE A 82 0.32 -21.84 -1.59
CA ILE A 82 1.59 -22.53 -1.79
C ILE A 82 2.77 -21.58 -1.50
N ARG A 83 2.66 -20.31 -1.89
CA ARG A 83 3.69 -19.28 -1.61
C ARG A 83 3.79 -18.95 -0.12
N LEU A 84 2.65 -18.85 0.57
CA LEU A 84 2.57 -18.70 2.02
C LEU A 84 3.22 -19.88 2.75
N LEU A 85 2.88 -21.12 2.41
CA LEU A 85 3.52 -22.29 3.01
C LEU A 85 5.03 -22.33 2.72
N ARG A 86 5.45 -21.86 1.54
CA ARG A 86 6.87 -21.74 1.20
C ARG A 86 7.56 -20.63 1.99
N SER A 87 6.89 -19.57 2.42
CA SER A 87 7.51 -18.46 3.16
C SER A 87 7.99 -18.86 4.57
N PHE A 88 7.50 -19.98 5.10
CA PHE A 88 7.94 -20.58 6.36
C PHE A 88 9.19 -21.46 6.24
N VAL A 89 9.51 -21.97 5.05
CA VAL A 89 10.64 -22.89 4.86
C VAL A 89 11.79 -22.20 4.12
N PRO A 90 12.96 -22.02 4.77
CA PRO A 90 14.17 -21.57 4.09
C PRO A 90 14.63 -22.68 3.13
N ARG A 91 14.37 -22.50 1.83
CA ARG A 91 14.88 -23.38 0.76
C ARG A 91 16.12 -22.77 0.10
N ARG A 92 16.80 -23.54 -0.74
CA ARG A 92 17.98 -23.04 -1.47
C ARG A 92 17.60 -21.86 -2.39
N PRO A 93 18.44 -20.82 -2.51
CA PRO A 93 18.14 -19.64 -3.31
C PRO A 93 17.87 -19.94 -4.80
N SER A 94 18.46 -21.01 -5.34
CA SER A 94 18.28 -21.46 -6.73
C SER A 94 16.87 -21.94 -7.07
N GLN A 95 16.00 -22.15 -6.08
CA GLN A 95 14.60 -22.57 -6.27
C GLN A 95 13.59 -21.45 -5.95
N MET A 96 14.08 -20.24 -5.65
CA MET A 96 13.24 -19.10 -5.27
C MET A 96 12.91 -18.20 -6.47
N VAL A 97 12.32 -18.77 -7.52
CA VAL A 97 11.71 -17.94 -8.58
C VAL A 97 10.40 -17.40 -8.02
N THR A 98 10.39 -16.10 -7.71
CA THR A 98 9.21 -15.42 -7.17
C THR A 98 8.70 -14.46 -8.24
N SER A 99 7.56 -14.78 -8.84
CA SER A 99 6.84 -13.80 -9.66
C SER A 99 6.30 -12.73 -8.72
N PRO A 100 6.68 -11.45 -8.87
CA PRO A 100 6.21 -10.40 -7.97
C PRO A 100 4.69 -10.32 -8.06
N ASP A 101 4.01 -10.33 -6.92
CA ASP A 101 2.57 -10.16 -6.82
C ASP A 101 2.19 -9.36 -5.57
N LEU A 102 1.12 -8.57 -5.66
CA LEU A 102 0.67 -7.67 -4.60
C LEU A 102 -0.55 -8.23 -3.87
N TYR A 103 -1.36 -9.08 -4.52
CA TYR A 103 -2.59 -9.61 -3.91
C TYR A 103 -2.32 -10.40 -2.61
N GLY A 104 -1.40 -11.37 -2.64
CA GLY A 104 -1.08 -12.17 -1.45
C GLY A 104 -0.59 -11.30 -0.27
N PRO A 105 0.43 -10.45 -0.46
CA PRO A 105 0.91 -9.52 0.56
C PRO A 105 -0.17 -8.61 1.13
N MET A 106 -1.03 -8.04 0.28
CA MET A 106 -2.17 -7.21 0.72
C MET A 106 -3.11 -8.00 1.64
N MET A 107 -3.44 -9.24 1.28
CA MET A 107 -4.28 -10.10 2.11
C MET A 107 -3.63 -10.43 3.46
N VAL A 108 -2.31 -10.64 3.50
CA VAL A 108 -1.56 -10.86 4.74
C VAL A 108 -1.62 -9.63 5.64
N VAL A 109 -1.39 -8.43 5.11
CA VAL A 109 -1.45 -7.18 5.87
C VAL A 109 -2.86 -6.91 6.38
N LEU A 110 -3.89 -7.17 5.58
CA LEU A 110 -5.28 -7.08 6.03
C LEU A 110 -5.59 -8.08 7.15
N THR A 111 -5.06 -9.30 7.06
CA THR A 111 -5.17 -10.30 8.13
C THR A 111 -4.50 -9.82 9.41
N MET A 112 -3.34 -9.17 9.30
CA MET A 112 -2.66 -8.55 10.43
C MET A 112 -3.53 -7.49 11.11
N VAL A 113 -4.11 -6.57 10.32
CA VAL A 113 -5.03 -5.55 10.83
C VAL A 113 -6.20 -6.20 11.56
N ALA A 114 -6.79 -7.24 10.96
CA ALA A 114 -7.89 -7.98 11.58
C ALA A 114 -7.46 -8.64 12.90
N LEU A 115 -6.25 -9.22 12.97
CA LEU A 115 -5.72 -9.81 14.20
C LEU A 115 -5.47 -8.76 15.27
N LEU A 116 -4.91 -7.60 14.95
CA LEU A 116 -4.73 -6.52 15.92
C LEU A 116 -6.09 -6.04 16.46
N LEU A 117 -7.06 -5.79 15.58
CA LEU A 117 -8.40 -5.38 15.99
C LEU A 117 -9.13 -6.46 16.79
N PHE A 118 -8.95 -7.73 16.42
CA PHE A 118 -9.49 -8.86 17.16
C PHE A 118 -8.90 -8.92 18.58
N ASN A 119 -7.58 -8.77 18.70
CA ASN A 119 -6.89 -8.74 19.99
C ASN A 119 -7.40 -7.58 20.88
N MET A 120 -7.62 -6.39 20.30
CA MET A 120 -8.17 -5.23 21.03
C MET A 120 -9.63 -5.41 21.43
N LYS A 121 -10.44 -6.06 20.59
CA LYS A 121 -11.84 -6.36 20.93
C LYS A 121 -11.94 -7.44 22.01
N SER A 122 -11.06 -8.43 21.95
CA SER A 122 -11.01 -9.52 22.93
C SER A 122 -10.59 -9.05 24.33
N SER A 123 -9.88 -7.92 24.43
CA SER A 123 -9.44 -7.33 25.71
C SER A 123 -10.48 -6.40 26.36
N GLY A 124 -11.74 -6.38 25.90
CA GLY A 124 -12.83 -5.66 26.59
C GLY A 124 -13.00 -4.17 26.25
N TYR A 125 -12.48 -3.73 25.10
CA TYR A 125 -12.42 -2.31 24.72
C TYR A 125 -13.78 -1.63 24.41
N VAL A 126 -14.00 -0.41 24.93
CA VAL A 126 -15.20 0.44 24.71
C VAL A 126 -14.80 1.89 24.32
N VAL A 127 -14.24 2.10 23.13
CA VAL A 127 -14.00 3.45 22.56
C VAL A 127 -14.56 3.48 21.14
N PRO A 128 -14.89 4.66 20.56
CA PRO A 128 -15.29 4.80 19.16
C PRO A 128 -14.37 4.02 18.19
N ASN A 129 -14.93 2.95 17.62
CA ASN A 129 -14.27 1.98 16.74
C ASN A 129 -13.53 2.60 15.54
N GLY A 130 -13.87 3.82 15.13
CA GLY A 130 -13.34 4.48 13.94
C GLY A 130 -11.84 4.81 14.00
N THR A 131 -11.39 5.47 15.07
CA THR A 131 -9.98 5.90 15.20
C THR A 131 -9.06 4.70 15.40
N LEU A 132 -9.50 3.72 16.19
CA LEU A 132 -8.73 2.50 16.48
C LEU A 132 -8.48 1.65 15.23
N MET A 133 -9.53 1.53 14.40
CA MET A 133 -9.44 0.86 13.11
C MET A 133 -8.43 1.59 12.22
N GLY A 134 -8.55 2.91 12.07
CA GLY A 134 -7.64 3.73 11.29
C GLY A 134 -6.17 3.60 11.70
N THR A 135 -5.86 3.65 13.00
CA THR A 135 -4.50 3.49 13.51
C THR A 135 -3.92 2.12 13.20
N SER A 136 -4.72 1.05 13.31
CA SER A 136 -4.28 -0.31 12.98
C SER A 136 -3.98 -0.47 11.49
N PHE A 137 -4.84 0.09 10.62
CA PHE A 137 -4.59 0.14 9.18
C PHE A 137 -3.30 0.90 8.87
N PHE A 138 -3.14 2.10 9.42
CA PHE A 138 -1.95 2.92 9.19
C PHE A 138 -0.68 2.25 9.70
N ALA A 139 -0.71 1.63 10.89
CA ALA A 139 0.44 0.93 11.45
C ALA A 139 0.86 -0.26 10.57
N CYS A 140 -0.08 -1.12 10.16
CA CYS A 140 0.23 -2.31 9.36
C CYS A 140 0.65 -1.95 7.92
N PHE A 141 -0.12 -1.12 7.23
CA PHE A 141 0.21 -0.72 5.85
C PHE A 141 1.43 0.21 5.80
N GLY A 142 1.51 1.16 6.73
CA GLY A 142 2.62 2.10 6.82
C GLY A 142 3.93 1.39 7.14
N SER A 143 3.95 0.49 8.12
CA SER A 143 5.15 -0.28 8.45
C SER A 143 5.57 -1.21 7.30
N TRP A 144 4.63 -1.88 6.63
CA TRP A 144 4.95 -2.72 5.47
C TRP A 144 5.62 -1.94 4.35
N LEU A 145 5.01 -0.82 3.91
CA LEU A 145 5.57 0.01 2.84
C LEU A 145 6.87 0.70 3.27
N SER A 146 6.92 1.21 4.50
CA SER A 146 8.09 1.91 5.04
C SER A 146 9.29 0.99 5.21
N LEU A 147 9.10 -0.23 5.75
CA LEU A 147 10.20 -1.18 5.94
C LEU A 147 10.67 -1.78 4.62
N SER A 148 9.74 -2.05 3.68
CA SER A 148 10.10 -2.45 2.32
C SER A 148 10.89 -1.34 1.60
N GLY A 149 10.47 -0.08 1.75
CA GLY A 149 11.18 1.08 1.21
C GLY A 149 12.55 1.30 1.84
N LEU A 150 12.66 1.16 3.16
CA LEU A 150 13.94 1.26 3.87
C LEU A 150 14.91 0.17 3.41
N LEU A 151 14.43 -1.08 3.30
CA LEU A 151 15.25 -2.18 2.79
C LEU A 151 15.64 -1.97 1.32
N TYR A 152 14.77 -1.35 0.51
CA TYR A 152 15.09 -0.96 -0.87
C TYR A 152 16.22 0.08 -0.93
N VAL A 153 16.16 1.12 -0.07
CA VAL A 153 17.22 2.12 0.05
C VAL A 153 18.54 1.48 0.49
N LEU A 154 18.50 0.54 1.44
CA LEU A 154 19.69 -0.23 1.82
C LEU A 154 20.24 -1.06 0.66
N CYS A 155 19.38 -1.74 -0.11
CA CYS A 155 19.79 -2.47 -1.31
C CYS A 155 20.48 -1.53 -2.31
N PHE A 156 19.93 -0.34 -2.54
CA PHE A 156 20.50 0.67 -3.41
C PHE A 156 21.88 1.16 -2.92
N LEU A 157 22.02 1.46 -1.62
CA LEU A 157 23.29 1.90 -1.01
C LEU A 157 24.41 0.85 -1.12
N PHE A 158 24.06 -0.43 -0.98
CA PHE A 158 25.01 -1.54 -1.05
C PHE A 158 25.21 -2.12 -2.45
N GLY A 159 24.59 -1.52 -3.48
CA GLY A 159 24.73 -1.94 -4.88
C GLY A 159 24.05 -3.27 -5.22
N ALA A 160 22.93 -3.57 -4.56
CA ALA A 160 22.07 -4.72 -4.86
C ALA A 160 20.89 -4.27 -5.73
N GLU A 161 20.82 -4.78 -6.96
CA GLU A 161 19.77 -4.43 -7.92
C GLU A 161 18.59 -5.38 -7.78
N ILE A 162 17.57 -4.95 -7.01
CA ILE A 162 16.30 -5.68 -6.83
C ILE A 162 15.15 -4.76 -7.24
N PRO A 163 14.19 -5.22 -8.06
CA PRO A 163 13.02 -4.39 -8.37
C PRO A 163 12.18 -4.17 -7.11
N MET A 164 11.78 -2.91 -6.87
CA MET A 164 11.03 -2.49 -5.67
C MET A 164 9.78 -3.36 -5.44
N LEU A 165 9.05 -3.69 -6.50
CA LEU A 165 7.85 -4.51 -6.44
C LEU A 165 8.10 -5.93 -5.92
N GLN A 166 9.22 -6.53 -6.32
CA GLN A 166 9.62 -7.85 -5.84
C GLN A 166 9.99 -7.80 -4.36
N LEU A 167 10.66 -6.73 -3.92
CA LEU A 167 11.01 -6.56 -2.52
C LEU A 167 9.76 -6.35 -1.63
N VAL A 168 8.85 -5.47 -2.05
CA VAL A 168 7.57 -5.21 -1.36
C VAL A 168 6.74 -6.49 -1.27
N SER A 169 6.70 -7.28 -2.36
CA SER A 169 6.00 -8.56 -2.40
C SER A 169 6.61 -9.58 -1.44
N VAL A 170 7.92 -9.84 -1.55
CA VAL A 170 8.63 -10.82 -0.72
C VAL A 170 8.55 -10.45 0.76
N PHE A 171 8.72 -9.17 1.10
CA PHE A 171 8.60 -8.70 2.48
C PHE A 171 7.20 -8.94 3.03
N GLY A 172 6.16 -8.56 2.28
CA GLY A 172 4.77 -8.76 2.72
C GLY A 172 4.38 -10.24 2.84
N TYR A 173 4.89 -11.13 1.99
CA TYR A 173 4.74 -12.58 2.18
C TYR A 173 5.41 -13.10 3.45
N SER A 174 6.54 -12.49 3.83
CA SER A 174 7.26 -12.85 5.05
C SER A 174 6.51 -12.40 6.31
N MET A 175 5.66 -11.37 6.22
CA MET A 175 4.78 -10.95 7.34
C MET A 175 3.73 -12.01 7.73
N THR A 176 3.57 -13.09 6.96
CA THR A 176 2.68 -14.20 7.35
C THR A 176 3.10 -14.83 8.68
N SER A 177 4.40 -14.89 8.97
CA SER A 177 4.89 -15.37 10.26
C SER A 177 4.45 -14.48 11.41
N HIS A 178 4.35 -13.17 11.19
CA HIS A 178 3.84 -12.23 12.19
C HIS A 178 2.36 -12.47 12.48
N CYS A 179 1.53 -12.72 11.45
CA CYS A 179 0.12 -13.07 11.66
C CYS A 179 -0.01 -14.32 12.54
N LEU A 180 0.82 -15.34 12.30
CA LEU A 180 0.78 -16.58 13.07
C LEU A 180 1.27 -16.39 14.51
N VAL A 181 2.34 -15.61 14.72
CA VAL A 181 2.83 -15.24 16.06
C VAL A 181 1.75 -14.46 16.83
N LEU A 182 1.18 -13.40 16.25
CA LEU A 182 0.14 -12.59 16.90
C LEU A 182 -1.13 -13.41 17.19
N LEU A 183 -1.54 -14.31 16.28
CA LEU A 183 -2.68 -15.19 16.51
C LEU A 183 -2.43 -16.18 17.65
N LEU A 184 -1.27 -16.84 17.69
CA LEU A 184 -0.95 -17.79 18.75
C LEU A 184 -0.78 -17.09 20.11
N THR A 185 -0.13 -15.93 20.15
CA THR A 185 -0.05 -15.10 21.35
C THR A 185 -1.43 -14.62 21.81
N SER A 186 -2.35 -14.35 20.88
CA SER A 186 -3.75 -14.01 21.18
C SER A 186 -4.55 -15.17 21.79
N ILE A 187 -4.41 -16.37 21.25
CA ILE A 187 -5.17 -17.56 21.70
C ILE A 187 -4.69 -18.03 23.08
N TYR A 188 -3.38 -18.01 23.32
CA TYR A 188 -2.77 -18.48 24.56
C TYR A 188 -2.59 -17.34 25.58
N HIS A 189 -3.58 -16.45 25.69
CA HIS A 189 -3.62 -15.26 26.57
C HIS A 189 -3.55 -15.54 28.09
N THR A 190 -3.04 -16.71 28.51
CA THR A 190 -3.11 -17.17 29.91
C THR A 190 -1.82 -16.95 30.71
N SER A 191 -0.73 -16.47 30.11
CA SER A 191 0.49 -16.19 30.87
C SER A 191 1.17 -14.92 30.37
N HIS A 192 1.40 -13.98 31.31
CA HIS A 192 2.25 -12.78 31.16
C HIS A 192 3.73 -13.13 30.91
N ASP A 193 4.00 -14.25 30.24
CA ASP A 193 5.33 -14.75 29.97
C ASP A 193 5.75 -14.25 28.59
N HIS A 194 6.41 -13.10 28.56
CA HIS A 194 7.10 -12.59 27.36
C HIS A 194 8.00 -13.67 26.71
N LEU A 195 8.43 -14.68 27.49
CA LEU A 195 9.13 -15.87 27.03
C LEU A 195 8.37 -16.65 25.94
N TYR A 196 7.06 -16.84 26.07
CA TYR A 196 6.26 -17.55 25.06
C TYR A 196 6.28 -16.80 23.72
N PHE A 197 6.15 -15.47 23.78
CA PHE A 197 6.29 -14.61 22.61
C PHE A 197 7.68 -14.73 21.97
N PHE A 198 8.77 -14.69 22.75
CA PHE A 198 10.13 -14.86 22.22
C PHE A 198 10.34 -16.23 21.57
N ILE A 199 9.79 -17.30 22.13
CA ILE A 199 9.84 -18.65 21.54
C ILE A 199 9.13 -18.68 20.18
N LEU A 200 7.92 -18.11 20.10
CA LEU A 200 7.17 -18.04 18.83
C LEU A 200 7.89 -17.20 17.78
N VAL A 201 8.48 -16.07 18.16
CA VAL A 201 9.33 -15.25 17.28
C VAL A 201 10.51 -16.07 16.77
N GLY A 202 11.17 -16.82 17.66
CA GLY A 202 12.29 -17.70 17.31
C GLY A 202 11.91 -18.79 16.29
N ILE A 203 10.77 -19.44 16.49
CA ILE A 203 10.34 -20.59 15.67
C ILE A 203 9.74 -20.15 14.33
N PHE A 204 8.92 -19.09 14.30
CA PHE A 204 8.17 -18.71 13.10
C PHE A 204 8.75 -17.48 12.39
N CYS A 205 9.21 -16.46 13.14
CA CYS A 205 9.66 -15.20 12.56
C CYS A 205 11.09 -15.29 12.01
N ILE A 206 12.02 -15.88 12.77
CA ILE A 206 13.44 -15.97 12.36
C ILE A 206 13.61 -16.76 11.06
N PRO A 207 13.02 -17.95 10.84
CA PRO A 207 13.19 -18.68 9.58
C PRO A 207 12.63 -17.92 8.37
N SER A 208 11.51 -17.20 8.54
CA SER A 208 10.94 -16.37 7.47
C SER A 208 11.84 -15.18 7.15
N ALA A 209 12.41 -14.53 8.17
CA ALA A 209 13.35 -13.42 8.03
C ALA A 209 14.66 -13.85 7.35
N ILE A 210 15.18 -15.04 7.69
CA ILE A 210 16.35 -15.63 7.02
C ILE A 210 16.05 -15.86 5.54
N ARG A 211 14.90 -16.46 5.19
CA ARG A 211 14.50 -16.68 3.79
C ARG A 211 14.50 -15.37 2.99
N MET A 212 13.90 -14.32 3.56
CA MET A 212 13.89 -12.99 2.95
C MET A 212 15.32 -12.42 2.79
N GLY A 213 16.16 -12.51 3.83
CA GLY A 213 17.55 -12.06 3.77
C GLY A 213 18.37 -12.80 2.70
N LEU A 214 18.17 -14.11 2.55
CA LEU A 214 18.83 -14.91 1.52
C LEU A 214 18.42 -14.50 0.10
N LEU A 215 17.17 -14.08 -0.10
CA LEU A 215 16.68 -13.53 -1.37
C LEU A 215 17.31 -12.17 -1.70
N VAL A 216 17.56 -11.35 -0.69
CA VAL A 216 18.27 -10.09 -0.89
C VAL A 216 19.75 -10.35 -1.22
N CYS A 217 20.36 -11.33 -0.55
CA CYS A 217 21.75 -11.74 -0.76
C CYS A 217 22.13 -12.08 -2.20
N ILE A 218 21.26 -12.78 -2.93
CA ILE A 218 21.58 -13.23 -4.30
C ILE A 218 21.80 -12.06 -5.26
N HIS A 219 21.23 -10.90 -4.96
CA HIS A 219 21.33 -9.70 -5.81
C HIS A 219 22.52 -8.81 -5.44
N ALA A 220 23.13 -8.99 -4.27
CA ALA A 220 24.34 -8.27 -3.90
C ALA A 220 25.59 -8.94 -4.52
N ARG A 221 26.49 -8.15 -5.08
CA ARG A 221 27.71 -8.64 -5.76
C ARG A 221 28.84 -9.01 -4.77
N ILE A 222 28.91 -8.31 -3.64
CA ILE A 222 30.03 -8.37 -2.68
C ILE A 222 29.60 -9.16 -1.42
N PRO A 223 30.42 -10.09 -0.91
CA PRO A 223 30.06 -10.94 0.24
C PRO A 223 29.91 -10.18 1.57
N SER A 224 30.66 -9.09 1.79
CA SER A 224 30.47 -8.24 2.98
C SER A 224 29.11 -7.54 2.96
N HIS A 225 28.72 -6.97 1.82
CA HIS A 225 27.43 -6.31 1.64
C HIS A 225 26.27 -7.28 1.81
N ARG A 226 26.43 -8.53 1.33
CA ARG A 226 25.47 -9.62 1.54
C ARG A 226 25.16 -9.83 3.02
N LEU A 227 26.20 -9.95 3.85
CA LEU A 227 26.02 -10.18 5.29
C LEU A 227 25.29 -9.01 5.96
N VAL A 228 25.66 -7.77 5.60
CA VAL A 228 25.00 -6.56 6.13
C VAL A 228 23.53 -6.50 5.72
N LEU A 229 23.21 -6.80 4.46
CA LEU A 229 21.84 -6.81 3.94
C LEU A 229 20.97 -7.90 4.60
N VAL A 230 21.52 -9.10 4.87
CA VAL A 230 20.81 -10.15 5.63
C VAL A 230 20.57 -9.70 7.07
N GLY A 231 21.60 -9.15 7.71
CA GLY A 231 21.49 -8.65 9.08
C GLY A 231 20.40 -7.58 9.18
N ALA A 232 20.40 -6.61 8.26
CA ALA A 232 19.39 -5.57 8.20
C ALA A 232 17.99 -6.14 7.93
N ALA A 233 17.86 -7.07 6.98
CA ALA A 233 16.61 -7.76 6.69
C ALA A 233 16.03 -8.46 7.93
N ILE A 234 16.85 -9.21 8.66
CA ILE A 234 16.43 -9.92 9.89
C ILE A 234 16.08 -8.93 11.00
N ALA A 235 16.89 -7.90 11.18
CA ALA A 235 16.67 -6.87 12.19
C ALA A 235 15.36 -6.11 11.94
N LEU A 236 15.10 -5.64 10.72
CA LEU A 236 13.88 -4.93 10.37
C LEU A 236 12.63 -5.81 10.53
N HIS A 237 12.72 -7.08 10.12
CA HIS A 237 11.61 -8.03 10.25
C HIS A 237 11.30 -8.35 11.71
N THR A 238 12.33 -8.53 12.54
CA THR A 238 12.19 -8.78 13.98
C THR A 238 11.73 -7.52 14.74
N ALA A 239 12.23 -6.34 14.36
CA ALA A 239 11.80 -5.08 14.94
C ALA A 239 10.32 -4.81 14.69
N LEU A 240 9.79 -5.19 13.51
CA LEU A 240 8.38 -5.04 13.20
C LEU A 240 7.48 -5.84 14.15
N ILE A 241 7.79 -7.11 14.41
CA ILE A 241 6.94 -7.92 15.32
C ILE A 241 7.00 -7.40 16.75
N PHE A 242 8.15 -6.91 17.20
CA PHE A 242 8.27 -6.27 18.51
C PHE A 242 7.47 -4.97 18.56
N TYR A 243 7.56 -4.14 17.53
CA TYR A 243 6.76 -2.92 17.44
C TYR A 243 5.25 -3.23 17.50
N LEU A 244 4.78 -4.23 16.75
CA LEU A 244 3.35 -4.59 16.74
C LEU A 244 2.90 -5.19 18.08
N HIS A 245 3.70 -6.08 18.68
CA HIS A 245 3.35 -6.73 19.94
C HIS A 245 3.41 -5.76 21.13
N PHE A 246 4.54 -5.05 21.31
CA PHE A 246 4.67 -4.10 22.40
C PHE A 246 3.83 -2.84 22.18
N GLY A 247 3.69 -2.37 20.93
CA GLY A 247 2.79 -1.26 20.61
C GLY A 247 1.35 -1.60 20.99
N PHE A 248 0.91 -2.84 20.74
CA PHE A 248 -0.38 -3.31 21.22
C PHE A 248 -0.47 -3.32 22.76
N HIS A 249 0.53 -3.88 23.47
CA HIS A 249 0.55 -3.90 24.93
C HIS A 249 0.52 -2.51 25.56
N VAL A 250 1.33 -1.58 25.06
CA VAL A 250 1.37 -0.19 25.56
C VAL A 250 0.02 0.49 25.33
N MET A 251 -0.57 0.34 24.13
CA MET A 251 -1.90 0.89 23.86
C MET A 251 -2.93 0.31 24.83
N LEU A 252 -2.91 -1.00 25.10
CA LEU A 252 -3.82 -1.59 26.07
C LEU A 252 -3.62 -1.07 27.50
N GLU A 253 -2.37 -0.93 27.95
CA GLU A 253 -2.06 -0.45 29.31
C GLU A 253 -2.49 1.01 29.51
N GLU A 254 -2.22 1.89 28.55
CA GLU A 254 -2.69 3.28 28.59
C GLU A 254 -4.22 3.37 28.68
N ILE A 255 -4.92 2.48 28.00
CA ILE A 255 -6.39 2.45 27.99
C ILE A 255 -6.95 1.94 29.32
N ASP A 256 -6.37 0.88 29.88
CA ASP A 256 -6.79 0.31 31.17
C ASP A 256 -6.69 1.37 32.30
N GLN A 257 -5.60 2.14 32.31
CA GLN A 257 -5.41 3.25 33.25
C GLN A 257 -6.47 4.35 33.12
N ILE A 258 -6.90 4.67 31.89
CA ILE A 258 -7.95 5.68 31.63
C ILE A 258 -9.31 5.19 32.16
N ILE A 259 -9.63 3.90 31.96
CA ILE A 259 -10.90 3.30 32.40
C ILE A 259 -10.97 3.25 33.93
N ASP A 260 -9.94 2.70 34.59
CA ASP A 260 -9.85 2.63 36.05
C ASP A 260 -9.87 4.03 36.70
N GLY A 261 -9.19 5.01 36.08
CA GLY A 261 -9.24 6.41 36.51
C GLY A 261 -10.64 7.02 36.41
N THR A 262 -11.41 6.68 35.36
CA THR A 262 -12.77 7.17 35.16
C THR A 262 -13.74 6.56 36.19
N GLU A 263 -13.65 5.26 36.44
CA GLU A 263 -14.48 4.56 37.43
C GLU A 263 -14.28 5.13 38.84
N LYS A 264 -13.02 5.31 39.26
CA LYS A 264 -12.68 5.94 40.55
C LYS A 264 -13.17 7.38 40.64
N GLY A 265 -13.13 8.14 39.55
CA GLY A 265 -13.67 9.50 39.49
C GLY A 265 -15.18 9.54 39.74
N ILE A 266 -15.92 8.62 39.13
CA ILE A 266 -17.38 8.49 39.32
C ILE A 266 -17.70 8.07 40.75
N GLU A 267 -17.00 7.06 41.30
CA GLU A 267 -17.22 6.60 42.67
C GLU A 267 -17.02 7.71 43.70
N ASN A 268 -15.97 8.52 43.54
CA ASN A 268 -15.68 9.65 44.41
C ASN A 268 -16.73 10.76 44.30
N ALA A 269 -17.25 11.05 43.10
CA ALA A 269 -18.31 12.03 42.90
C ALA A 269 -19.65 11.58 43.54
N VAL A 270 -19.98 10.29 43.44
CA VAL A 270 -21.18 9.71 44.08
C VAL A 270 -21.05 9.75 45.59
N LYS A 271 -19.90 9.34 46.16
CA LYS A 271 -19.65 9.43 47.60
C LYS A 271 -19.71 10.86 48.11
N GLY A 272 -19.10 11.82 47.41
CA GLY A 272 -19.12 13.24 47.77
C GLY A 272 -20.54 13.82 47.77
N SER A 273 -21.40 13.40 46.84
CA SER A 273 -22.80 13.84 46.78
C SER A 273 -23.62 13.26 47.94
N LEU A 274 -23.44 11.98 48.27
CA LEU A 274 -24.13 11.33 49.39
C LEU A 274 -23.72 11.90 50.77
N THR A 275 -22.47 12.38 50.91
CA THR A 275 -22.02 13.02 52.15
C THR A 275 -22.50 14.46 52.34
N LEU A 276 -22.98 15.12 51.28
CA LEU A 276 -23.52 16.48 51.36
C LEU A 276 -25.03 16.52 51.68
N GLU A 277 -25.72 15.39 51.59
CA GLU A 277 -27.15 15.25 51.92
C GLU A 277 -27.42 14.68 53.33
N ALA A 278 -26.39 14.42 54.14
CA ALA A 278 -26.49 13.92 55.52
C ALA A 278 -26.04 14.97 56.54
#